data_AF-X1VCD4-F1
#
_entry.id   AF-X1VCD4-F1
#
_cell.length_a   1.000
_cell.length_b   1.000
_cell.length_c   1.000
_cell.angle_alpha   90.00
_cell.angle_beta   90.00
_cell.angle_gamma   90.00
#
_symmetry.space_group_name_H-M   'P 1'
#
loop_
_entity.id
_entity.type
_entity.pdbx_description
1 polymer ?
#
loop_
_entity_poly.entity_id
_entity_poly.type
_entity_poly.pdbx_seq_one_letter_code
_entity_poly.pdbx_strand_id
1 'polypeptide(L)'
;VKLVRSVVEKNIKGKYLDIQKISPLEKESLLECHFISPAFLDIDKPTGLFIVDKGNISIMINEEDHLRIQGLSYGLNLANISSEVFNLEEKIGEDLEYAFNETYGYLTSCPTNLGSGLRASVLLHLPGLVFTDEVEKVLKGAVQIGMAVRGIYGEGTEIKGGLFQISNQHTLGLKEEDLIETIAKLTHMIMDIEKKARNVIFTKARHEFEDKIFRSLAVLKSARIISTDEVLNLLS
;
A
#
# COMPACT_ATOMS: atom_id res chain seq x y z
N VAL A 1 13.29 15.80 -12.77
CA VAL A 1 12.37 16.70 -12.03
C VAL A 1 11.70 17.78 -12.87
N LYS A 2 12.41 18.79 -13.42
CA LYS A 2 11.77 19.98 -14.04
C LYS A 2 10.75 19.65 -15.15
N LEU A 3 11.12 18.76 -16.08
CA LEU A 3 10.25 18.31 -17.17
C LEU A 3 8.95 17.66 -16.63
N VAL A 4 9.10 16.59 -15.84
CA VAL A 4 7.97 15.86 -15.24
C VAL A 4 7.06 16.80 -14.44
N ARG A 5 7.66 17.68 -13.61
CA ARG A 5 6.91 18.68 -12.85
C ARG A 5 6.07 19.57 -13.77
N SER A 6 6.66 20.12 -14.83
CA SER A 6 5.94 21.03 -15.74
C SER A 6 4.76 20.35 -16.44
N VAL A 7 4.90 19.07 -16.80
CA VAL A 7 3.81 18.28 -17.39
C VAL A 7 2.69 18.04 -16.36
N VAL A 8 3.05 17.61 -15.15
CA VAL A 8 2.08 17.34 -14.08
C VAL A 8 1.32 18.61 -13.68
N GLU A 9 2.00 19.73 -13.45
CA GLU A 9 1.37 21.00 -13.07
C GLU A 9 0.48 21.60 -14.18
N LYS A 10 0.76 21.27 -15.46
CA LYS A 10 -0.05 21.70 -16.60
C LYS A 10 -1.38 20.94 -16.67
N ASN A 11 -1.34 19.63 -16.45
CA ASN A 11 -2.48 18.74 -16.73
C ASN A 11 -3.33 18.44 -15.48
N ILE A 12 -2.78 18.63 -14.27
CA ILE A 12 -3.39 18.16 -13.02
C ILE A 12 -3.36 19.27 -11.96
N LYS A 13 -4.49 19.45 -11.28
CA LYS A 13 -4.58 20.35 -10.12
C LYS A 13 -4.10 19.66 -8.86
N GLY A 14 -3.21 20.32 -8.13
CA GLY A 14 -2.59 19.76 -6.95
C GLY A 14 -1.47 20.63 -6.41
N LYS A 15 -0.72 20.06 -5.46
CA LYS A 15 0.39 20.71 -4.78
C LYS A 15 1.69 19.98 -5.08
N TYR A 16 2.68 20.70 -5.61
CA TYR A 16 4.05 20.23 -5.73
C TYR A 16 4.84 20.50 -4.43
N LEU A 17 5.62 19.52 -4.01
CA LEU A 17 6.54 19.57 -2.88
C LEU A 17 7.94 19.20 -3.38
N ASP A 18 8.89 20.09 -3.14
CA ASP A 18 10.32 19.85 -3.36
C ASP A 18 10.88 19.13 -2.12
N ILE A 19 11.18 17.84 -2.27
CA ILE A 19 11.56 16.97 -1.16
C ILE A 19 12.86 17.40 -0.50
N GLN A 20 13.72 18.13 -1.22
CA GLN A 20 14.96 18.66 -0.67
C GLN A 20 14.74 19.88 0.23
N LYS A 21 13.56 20.51 0.17
CA LYS A 21 13.24 21.75 0.90
C LYS A 21 12.27 21.55 2.07
N ILE A 22 11.66 20.36 2.18
CA ILE A 22 10.79 20.03 3.31
C ILE A 22 11.61 19.56 4.51
N SER A 23 11.10 19.82 5.70
CA SER A 23 11.75 19.42 6.95
C SER A 23 11.74 17.89 7.13
N PRO A 24 12.66 17.32 7.92
CA PRO A 24 12.63 15.89 8.26
C PRO A 24 11.29 15.44 8.84
N LEU A 25 10.67 16.25 9.71
CA LEU A 25 9.37 15.96 10.30
C LEU A 25 8.25 15.90 9.23
N GLU A 26 8.26 16.80 8.26
CA GLU A 26 7.30 16.76 7.15
C GLU A 26 7.50 15.51 6.27
N LYS A 27 8.76 15.08 6.05
CA LYS A 27 9.04 13.82 5.35
C LYS A 27 8.46 12.63 6.11
N GLU A 28 8.70 12.54 7.41
CA GLU A 28 8.14 11.48 8.26
C GLU A 28 6.61 11.47 8.19
N SER A 29 5.96 12.64 8.31
CA SER A 29 4.50 12.74 8.20
C SER A 29 3.97 12.29 6.83
N LEU A 30 4.65 12.62 5.74
CA LEU A 30 4.28 12.17 4.39
C LEU A 30 4.44 10.66 4.22
N LEU A 31 5.48 10.08 4.84
CA LEU A 31 5.70 8.63 4.85
C LEU A 31 4.61 7.90 5.64
N GLU A 32 4.29 8.39 6.84
CA GLU A 32 3.23 7.83 7.69
C GLU A 32 1.85 7.95 7.03
N CYS A 33 1.61 9.00 6.25
CA CYS A 33 0.41 9.17 5.43
C CYS A 33 0.46 8.35 4.12
N HIS A 34 1.51 7.56 3.89
CA HIS A 34 1.73 6.76 2.68
C HIS A 34 1.79 7.57 1.36
N PHE A 35 2.10 8.86 1.39
CA PHE A 35 2.26 9.68 0.18
C PHE A 35 3.59 9.45 -0.53
N ILE A 36 4.62 9.03 0.22
CA ILE A 36 5.97 8.74 -0.27
C ILE A 36 6.42 7.35 0.19
N SER A 37 7.41 6.79 -0.51
CA SER A 37 8.08 5.57 -0.07
C SER A 37 9.21 5.88 0.94
N PRO A 38 9.70 4.88 1.70
CA PRO A 38 10.85 5.07 2.60
C PRO A 38 12.10 5.62 1.92
N ALA A 39 12.29 5.37 0.62
CA ALA A 39 13.43 5.86 -0.15
C ALA A 39 13.53 7.40 -0.19
N PHE A 40 12.42 8.12 0.07
CA PHE A 40 12.40 9.57 0.12
C PHE A 40 13.02 10.16 1.40
N LEU A 41 13.20 9.36 2.45
CA LEU A 41 13.82 9.82 3.70
C LEU A 41 15.31 10.16 3.48
N ASP A 42 16.03 9.29 2.78
CA ASP A 42 17.49 9.32 2.64
C ASP A 42 18.00 9.75 1.24
N ILE A 43 17.12 10.31 0.41
CA ILE A 43 17.47 10.71 -0.96
C ILE A 43 18.24 12.04 -0.97
N ASP A 44 19.45 12.03 -1.56
CA ASP A 44 20.31 13.21 -1.76
C ASP A 44 20.23 13.78 -3.20
N LYS A 45 19.34 13.20 -4.02
CA LYS A 45 19.10 13.66 -5.41
C LYS A 45 17.86 14.56 -5.49
N PRO A 46 17.74 15.39 -6.55
CA PRO A 46 16.52 16.15 -6.80
C PRO A 46 15.33 15.20 -7.01
N THR A 47 14.38 15.28 -6.10
CA THR A 47 13.18 14.43 -6.03
C THR A 47 11.98 15.31 -5.71
N GLY A 48 10.84 14.97 -6.31
CA GLY A 48 9.61 15.73 -6.17
C GLY A 48 8.45 14.84 -5.74
N LEU A 49 7.50 15.44 -5.04
CA LEU A 49 6.20 14.84 -4.77
C LEU A 49 5.13 15.79 -5.26
N PHE A 50 4.14 15.28 -5.98
CA PHE A 50 2.95 16.02 -6.34
C PHE A 50 1.73 15.31 -5.75
N ILE A 51 0.90 16.04 -5.02
CA ILE A 51 -0.34 15.50 -4.42
C ILE A 51 -1.51 16.16 -5.14
N VAL A 52 -2.40 15.37 -5.72
CA VAL A 52 -3.62 15.86 -6.39
C VAL A 52 -4.55 16.49 -5.34
N ASP A 53 -5.32 17.52 -5.69
CA ASP A 53 -6.17 18.28 -4.74
C ASP A 53 -7.11 17.40 -3.88
N LYS A 54 -7.60 16.28 -4.44
CA LYS A 54 -8.46 15.32 -3.72
C LYS A 54 -7.70 14.54 -2.61
N GLY A 55 -6.37 14.59 -2.61
CA GLY A 55 -5.51 13.95 -1.60
C GLY A 55 -5.44 12.44 -1.69
N ASN A 56 -5.99 11.83 -2.75
CA ASN A 56 -6.04 10.37 -2.93
C ASN A 56 -5.01 9.86 -3.94
N ILE A 57 -4.32 10.74 -4.68
CA ILE A 57 -3.27 10.36 -5.62
C ILE A 57 -2.01 11.17 -5.31
N SER A 58 -0.88 10.46 -5.18
CA SER A 58 0.46 11.04 -5.15
C SER A 58 1.28 10.62 -6.37
N ILE A 59 2.09 11.54 -6.85
CA ILE A 59 3.02 11.32 -7.96
C ILE A 59 4.43 11.59 -7.44
N MET A 60 5.20 10.52 -7.31
CA MET A 60 6.59 10.53 -6.89
C MET A 60 7.48 10.68 -8.13
N ILE A 61 8.40 11.65 -8.09
CA ILE A 61 9.29 12.00 -9.20
C ILE A 61 10.72 11.75 -8.79
N ASN A 62 11.47 10.98 -9.60
CA ASN A 62 12.84 10.55 -9.30
C ASN A 62 12.95 9.75 -7.99
N GLU A 63 12.14 8.70 -7.84
CA GLU A 63 12.36 7.67 -6.80
C GLU A 63 13.36 6.63 -7.34
N GLU A 64 13.00 5.35 -7.36
CA GLU A 64 13.70 4.28 -8.07
C GLU A 64 13.54 4.50 -9.59
N ASP A 65 12.30 4.77 -10.01
CA ASP A 65 11.96 5.17 -11.37
C ASP A 65 11.73 6.69 -11.49
N HIS A 66 11.72 7.19 -12.73
CA HIS A 66 11.50 8.62 -13.02
C HIS A 66 10.13 9.11 -12.54
N LEU A 67 9.11 8.25 -12.63
CA LEU A 67 7.73 8.56 -12.32
C LEU A 67 7.07 7.36 -11.65
N ARG A 68 6.42 7.59 -10.52
CA ARG A 68 5.56 6.61 -9.85
C ARG A 68 4.27 7.29 -9.44
N ILE A 69 3.16 6.83 -10.02
CA ILE A 69 1.82 7.32 -9.73
C ILE A 69 1.17 6.34 -8.76
N GLN A 70 0.72 6.84 -7.62
CA GLN A 70 0.12 6.05 -6.56
C GLN A 70 -1.28 6.56 -6.25
N GLY A 71 -2.26 5.67 -6.31
CA GLY A 71 -3.61 5.94 -5.82
C GLY A 71 -3.86 5.24 -4.48
N LEU A 72 -4.51 5.94 -3.55
CA LEU A 72 -4.93 5.45 -2.25
C LEU A 72 -6.45 5.59 -2.12
N SER A 73 -7.09 4.56 -1.57
CA SER A 73 -8.53 4.54 -1.35
C SER A 73 -8.84 3.72 -0.11
N TYR A 74 -9.93 4.07 0.58
CA TYR A 74 -10.38 3.33 1.75
C TYR A 74 -11.19 2.10 1.33
N GLY A 75 -11.09 1.04 2.14
CA GLY A 75 -11.77 -0.23 1.87
C GLY A 75 -11.29 -0.91 0.58
N LEU A 76 -12.07 -1.88 0.10
CA LEU A 76 -11.77 -2.58 -1.15
C LEU A 76 -12.35 -1.81 -2.33
N ASN A 77 -11.60 -0.82 -2.81
CA ASN A 77 -12.03 0.08 -3.88
C ASN A 77 -11.01 0.16 -5.03
N LEU A 78 -10.36 -0.97 -5.34
CA LEU A 78 -9.29 -1.03 -6.33
C LEU A 78 -9.73 -0.58 -7.73
N ALA A 79 -10.91 -0.97 -8.18
CA ALA A 79 -11.40 -0.63 -9.51
C ALA A 79 -11.54 0.88 -9.74
N ASN A 80 -12.11 1.62 -8.77
CA ASN A 80 -12.29 3.06 -8.93
C ASN A 80 -10.95 3.80 -8.84
N ILE A 81 -10.10 3.44 -7.87
CA ILE A 81 -8.81 4.13 -7.70
C ILE A 81 -7.86 3.83 -8.87
N SER A 82 -7.88 2.62 -9.43
CA SER A 82 -7.10 2.30 -10.62
C SER A 82 -7.58 3.08 -11.83
N SER A 83 -8.90 3.21 -12.04
CA SER A 83 -9.43 4.05 -13.12
C SER A 83 -9.05 5.51 -12.97
N GLU A 84 -9.07 6.07 -11.76
CA GLU A 84 -8.60 7.44 -11.51
C GLU A 84 -7.10 7.60 -11.80
N VAL A 85 -6.28 6.60 -11.45
CA VAL A 85 -4.83 6.57 -11.73
C VAL A 85 -4.55 6.46 -13.22
N PHE A 86 -5.21 5.54 -13.94
CA PHE A 86 -5.01 5.36 -15.39
C PHE A 86 -5.43 6.59 -16.19
N ASN A 87 -6.56 7.21 -15.85
CA ASN A 87 -6.99 8.46 -16.48
C ASN A 87 -6.00 9.61 -16.25
N LEU A 88 -5.27 9.59 -15.13
CA LEU A 88 -4.25 10.60 -14.81
C LEU A 88 -2.94 10.29 -15.54
N GLU A 89 -2.55 9.01 -15.58
CA GLU A 89 -1.37 8.52 -16.28
C GLU A 89 -1.46 8.76 -17.79
N GLU A 90 -2.62 8.52 -18.41
CA GLU A 90 -2.88 8.79 -19.84
C GLU A 90 -2.68 10.29 -20.16
N LYS A 91 -3.23 11.18 -19.33
CA LYS A 91 -3.06 12.64 -19.48
C LYS A 91 -1.62 13.12 -19.31
N ILE A 92 -0.83 12.47 -18.46
CA ILE A 92 0.59 12.77 -18.36
C ILE A 92 1.31 12.26 -19.61
N GLY A 93 0.93 11.07 -20.10
CA GLY A 93 1.49 10.43 -21.28
C GLY A 93 1.34 11.22 -22.57
N GLU A 94 0.30 12.07 -22.67
CA GLU A 94 0.11 12.99 -23.81
C GLU A 94 1.28 13.98 -24.01
N ASP A 95 1.94 14.38 -22.92
CA ASP A 95 3.04 15.36 -22.92
C ASP A 95 4.39 14.76 -22.48
N LEU A 96 4.41 13.50 -22.01
CA LEU A 96 5.59 12.82 -21.50
C LEU A 96 5.69 11.40 -22.06
N GLU A 97 6.65 11.15 -22.94
CA GLU A 97 6.90 9.82 -23.47
C GLU A 97 7.46 8.88 -22.39
N TYR A 98 6.78 7.75 -22.17
CA TYR A 98 7.24 6.70 -21.28
C TYR A 98 8.22 5.76 -21.98
N ALA A 99 9.20 5.26 -21.23
CA ALA A 99 10.12 4.24 -21.71
C ALA A 99 9.37 2.92 -21.89
N PHE A 100 8.96 2.61 -23.12
CA PHE A 100 8.15 1.44 -23.45
C PHE A 100 8.84 0.59 -24.53
N ASN A 101 8.73 -0.73 -24.39
CA ASN A 101 9.20 -1.70 -25.36
C ASN A 101 8.06 -2.64 -25.74
N GLU A 102 7.90 -2.93 -27.05
CA GLU A 102 6.80 -3.77 -27.55
C GLU A 102 6.77 -5.20 -26.95
N THR A 103 7.93 -5.74 -26.57
CA THR A 103 8.04 -7.07 -25.97
C THR A 103 7.98 -7.04 -24.45
N TYR A 104 8.63 -6.04 -23.84
CA TYR A 104 8.82 -5.99 -22.38
C TYR A 104 7.89 -5.03 -21.63
N GLY A 105 7.06 -4.27 -22.34
CA GLY A 105 6.19 -3.25 -21.75
C GLY A 105 6.95 -2.03 -21.25
N TYR A 106 6.45 -1.42 -20.17
CA TYR A 106 7.12 -0.31 -19.48
C TYR A 106 8.44 -0.77 -18.89
N LEU A 107 9.51 -0.05 -19.25
CA LEU A 107 10.85 -0.28 -18.77
C LEU A 107 11.02 0.40 -17.41
N THR A 108 11.39 -0.39 -16.41
CA THR A 108 11.57 0.06 -15.03
C THR A 108 12.95 -0.37 -14.53
N SER A 109 13.44 0.32 -13.52
CA SER A 109 14.73 0.02 -12.87
C SER A 109 14.64 -1.26 -12.03
N CYS A 110 13.44 -1.56 -11.51
CA CYS A 110 13.17 -2.75 -10.72
C CYS A 110 12.68 -3.90 -11.61
N PRO A 111 13.38 -5.05 -11.70
CA PRO A 111 12.91 -6.18 -12.52
C PRO A 111 11.51 -6.69 -12.17
N THR A 112 11.04 -6.48 -10.94
CA THR A 112 9.69 -6.89 -10.50
C THR A 112 8.57 -6.01 -11.03
N ASN A 113 8.88 -4.84 -11.59
CA ASN A 113 7.91 -3.91 -12.16
C ASN A 113 7.91 -3.93 -13.70
N LEU A 114 8.74 -4.74 -14.36
CA LEU A 114 8.79 -4.84 -15.82
C LEU A 114 7.44 -5.32 -16.39
N GLY A 115 7.00 -4.77 -17.52
CA GLY A 115 5.69 -5.09 -18.11
C GLY A 115 4.68 -3.97 -17.89
N SER A 116 3.62 -4.22 -17.14
CA SER A 116 2.61 -3.20 -16.83
C SER A 116 3.11 -2.08 -15.90
N GLY A 117 4.18 -2.30 -15.13
CA GLY A 117 4.56 -1.37 -14.06
C GLY A 117 3.56 -1.28 -12.90
N LEU A 118 2.46 -2.04 -12.95
CA LEU A 118 1.37 -1.94 -12.00
C LEU A 118 1.63 -2.78 -10.76
N ARG A 119 1.63 -2.09 -9.61
CA ARG A 119 1.53 -2.73 -8.30
C ARG A 119 0.20 -2.40 -7.65
N ALA A 120 -0.74 -3.33 -7.71
CA ALA A 120 -1.98 -3.25 -6.96
C ALA A 120 -1.77 -3.90 -5.58
N SER A 121 -2.32 -3.29 -4.53
CA SER A 121 -2.18 -3.81 -3.17
C SER A 121 -3.37 -3.46 -2.29
N VAL A 122 -3.62 -4.30 -1.29
CA VAL A 122 -4.59 -4.07 -0.23
C VAL A 122 -3.91 -4.23 1.13
N LEU A 123 -4.31 -3.39 2.08
CA LEU A 123 -3.93 -3.55 3.49
C LEU A 123 -5.12 -4.13 4.24
N LEU A 124 -4.92 -5.27 4.90
CA LEU A 124 -5.96 -6.02 5.60
C LEU A 124 -5.64 -6.15 7.08
N HIS A 125 -6.66 -5.94 7.91
CA HIS A 125 -6.60 -6.23 9.33
C HIS A 125 -7.25 -7.59 9.59
N LEU A 126 -6.44 -8.57 10.02
CA LEU A 126 -6.83 -9.97 10.15
C LEU A 126 -6.73 -10.50 11.61
N PRO A 127 -7.29 -9.81 12.62
CA PRO A 127 -7.15 -10.18 14.02
C PRO A 127 -7.85 -11.50 14.36
N GLY A 128 -8.94 -11.86 13.66
CA GLY A 128 -9.65 -13.11 13.86
C GLY A 128 -8.77 -14.30 13.48
N LEU A 129 -8.18 -14.26 12.29
CA LEU A 129 -7.23 -15.25 11.80
C LEU A 129 -5.97 -15.36 12.66
N VAL A 130 -5.46 -14.22 13.17
CA VAL A 130 -4.33 -14.20 14.11
C VAL A 130 -4.73 -14.84 15.44
N PHE A 131 -5.89 -14.51 15.98
CA PHE A 131 -6.37 -15.05 17.25
C PHE A 131 -6.62 -16.56 17.18
N THR A 132 -7.10 -17.06 16.04
CA THR A 132 -7.33 -18.50 15.82
C THR A 132 -6.11 -19.26 15.30
N ASP A 133 -4.95 -18.61 15.16
CA ASP A 133 -3.72 -19.19 14.63
C ASP A 133 -3.85 -19.80 13.21
N GLU A 134 -4.74 -19.24 12.38
CA GLU A 134 -5.01 -19.70 11.01
C GLU A 134 -4.40 -18.78 9.94
N VAL A 135 -3.81 -17.66 10.35
CA VAL A 135 -3.33 -16.62 9.43
C VAL A 135 -2.25 -17.13 8.49
N GLU A 136 -1.27 -17.88 8.98
CA GLU A 136 -0.18 -18.39 8.14
C GLU A 136 -0.68 -19.26 7.00
N LYS A 137 -1.70 -20.08 7.24
CA LYS A 137 -2.28 -20.98 6.25
C LYS A 137 -2.92 -20.19 5.11
N VAL A 138 -3.65 -19.12 5.45
CA VAL A 138 -4.27 -18.23 4.47
C VAL A 138 -3.21 -17.51 3.64
N LEU A 139 -2.17 -16.98 4.30
CA LEU A 139 -1.09 -16.24 3.62
C LEU A 139 -0.23 -17.15 2.74
N LYS A 140 0.06 -18.39 3.18
CA LYS A 140 0.73 -19.40 2.35
C LYS A 140 -0.05 -19.69 1.06
N GLY A 141 -1.38 -19.75 1.15
CA GLY A 141 -2.26 -19.89 -0.01
C GLY A 141 -2.15 -18.70 -0.98
N ALA A 142 -2.10 -17.46 -0.47
CA ALA A 142 -1.90 -16.27 -1.30
C ALA A 142 -0.53 -16.28 -2.02
N VAL A 143 0.54 -16.68 -1.34
CA VAL A 143 1.88 -16.79 -1.94
C VAL A 143 1.92 -17.83 -3.06
N GLN A 144 1.24 -18.97 -2.88
CA GLN A 144 1.20 -20.04 -3.89
C GLN A 144 0.54 -19.61 -5.21
N ILE A 145 -0.28 -18.56 -5.21
CA ILE A 145 -0.93 -18.02 -6.41
C ILE A 145 -0.24 -16.75 -6.93
N GLY A 146 1.02 -16.51 -6.55
CA GLY A 146 1.84 -15.42 -7.10
C GLY A 146 1.59 -14.06 -6.45
N MET A 147 1.11 -14.03 -5.21
CA MET A 147 1.01 -12.79 -4.43
C MET A 147 2.17 -12.63 -3.47
N ALA A 148 2.55 -11.38 -3.22
CA ALA A 148 3.45 -11.00 -2.15
C ALA A 148 2.64 -10.62 -0.90
N VAL A 149 3.11 -11.05 0.27
CA VAL A 149 2.54 -10.73 1.57
C VAL A 149 3.59 -10.06 2.45
N ARG A 150 3.29 -8.91 3.05
CA ARG A 150 4.23 -8.07 3.81
C ARG A 150 3.56 -7.33 4.97
N GLY A 151 4.36 -6.78 5.88
CA GLY A 151 3.89 -5.80 6.87
C GLY A 151 3.60 -4.42 6.26
N ILE A 152 3.18 -3.47 7.09
CA ILE A 152 2.72 -2.12 6.68
C ILE A 152 3.80 -1.32 5.93
N TYR A 153 5.07 -1.50 6.30
CA TYR A 153 6.18 -0.71 5.78
C TYR A 153 6.94 -1.39 4.61
N GLY A 154 6.44 -2.50 4.04
CA GLY A 154 6.99 -3.10 2.82
C GLY A 154 7.92 -4.31 3.03
N GLU A 155 8.94 -4.46 2.17
CA GLU A 155 9.81 -5.66 2.14
C GLU A 155 10.61 -5.86 3.41
N GLY A 156 10.63 -7.10 3.91
CA GLY A 156 11.40 -7.46 5.11
C GLY A 156 10.84 -6.87 6.42
N THR A 157 9.67 -6.23 6.38
CA THR A 157 9.08 -5.61 7.57
C THR A 157 8.28 -6.63 8.38
N GLU A 158 8.46 -6.57 9.70
CA GLU A 158 7.70 -7.39 10.63
C GLU A 158 6.20 -7.06 10.55
N ILE A 159 5.40 -8.11 10.66
CA ILE A 159 3.95 -7.98 10.70
C ILE A 159 3.58 -7.56 12.12
N LYS A 160 3.00 -6.37 12.27
CA LYS A 160 2.62 -5.77 13.56
C LYS A 160 1.13 -5.45 13.56
N GLY A 161 0.47 -5.63 14.71
CA GLY A 161 -0.94 -5.26 14.88
C GLY A 161 -1.93 -6.00 13.97
N GLY A 162 -1.60 -7.22 13.53
CA GLY A 162 -2.46 -8.01 12.66
C GLY A 162 -2.74 -7.36 11.30
N LEU A 163 -1.86 -6.48 10.83
CA LEU A 163 -1.97 -5.76 9.56
C LEU A 163 -1.08 -6.42 8.49
N PHE A 164 -1.69 -6.78 7.38
CA PHE A 164 -1.07 -7.53 6.29
C PHE A 164 -1.31 -6.82 4.97
N GLN A 165 -0.24 -6.50 4.25
CA GLN A 165 -0.31 -6.02 2.89
C GLN A 165 -0.23 -7.19 1.92
N ILE A 166 -1.17 -7.27 0.99
CA ILE A 166 -1.18 -8.25 -0.10
C ILE A 166 -1.09 -7.51 -1.42
N SER A 167 -0.13 -7.88 -2.27
CA SER A 167 0.07 -7.28 -3.59
C SER A 167 0.39 -8.33 -4.66
N ASN A 168 0.22 -8.01 -5.93
CA ASN A 168 0.76 -8.84 -7.00
C ASN A 168 2.30 -8.87 -6.93
N GLN A 169 2.90 -10.01 -7.25
CA GLN A 169 4.35 -10.16 -7.35
C GLN A 169 4.84 -10.04 -8.80
N HIS A 170 3.99 -10.39 -9.76
CA HIS A 170 4.33 -10.40 -11.18
C HIS A 170 3.52 -9.33 -11.93
N THR A 171 4.16 -8.73 -12.93
CA THR A 171 3.61 -7.68 -13.79
C THR A 171 3.78 -7.98 -15.28
N LEU A 172 4.84 -8.72 -15.65
CA LEU A 172 5.17 -9.02 -17.04
C LEU A 172 4.19 -10.03 -17.65
N GLY A 173 3.63 -9.69 -18.82
CA GLY A 173 2.73 -10.57 -19.57
C GLY A 173 1.31 -10.65 -19.01
N LEU A 174 0.95 -9.80 -18.05
CA LEU A 174 -0.36 -9.72 -17.42
C LEU A 174 -0.97 -8.35 -17.69
N LYS A 175 -2.28 -8.33 -17.97
CA LYS A 175 -3.02 -7.06 -18.09
C LYS A 175 -3.28 -6.46 -16.73
N GLU A 176 -3.27 -5.13 -16.68
CA GLU A 176 -3.54 -4.34 -15.49
C GLU A 176 -4.89 -4.70 -14.86
N GLU A 177 -5.93 -4.88 -15.67
CA GLU A 177 -7.27 -5.23 -15.20
C GLU A 177 -7.31 -6.62 -14.57
N ASP A 178 -6.60 -7.59 -15.16
CA ASP A 178 -6.52 -8.96 -14.65
C ASP A 178 -5.81 -9.00 -13.29
N LEU A 179 -4.75 -8.19 -13.12
CA LEU A 179 -4.05 -8.03 -11.85
C LEU A 179 -4.97 -7.45 -10.77
N ILE A 180 -5.70 -6.38 -11.10
CA ILE A 180 -6.66 -5.74 -10.19
C ILE A 180 -7.77 -6.71 -9.79
N GLU A 181 -8.35 -7.41 -10.77
CA GLU A 181 -9.43 -8.35 -10.53
C GLU A 181 -8.98 -9.54 -9.66
N THR A 182 -7.77 -10.06 -9.92
CA THR A 182 -7.18 -11.15 -9.14
C THR A 182 -7.01 -10.76 -7.67
N ILE A 183 -6.45 -9.58 -7.40
CA ILE A 183 -6.28 -9.10 -6.01
C ILE A 183 -7.65 -8.86 -5.36
N ALA A 184 -8.61 -8.27 -6.08
CA ALA A 184 -9.94 -8.03 -5.54
C ALA A 184 -10.65 -9.33 -5.15
N LYS A 185 -10.61 -10.35 -6.02
CA LYS A 185 -11.16 -11.69 -5.75
C LYS A 185 -10.50 -12.35 -4.54
N LEU A 186 -9.18 -12.35 -4.50
CA LEU A 186 -8.44 -12.90 -3.35
C LEU A 186 -8.79 -12.18 -2.06
N THR A 187 -8.86 -10.85 -2.10
CA THR A 187 -9.19 -10.02 -0.95
C THR A 187 -10.57 -10.37 -0.40
N HIS A 188 -11.57 -10.51 -1.27
CA HIS A 188 -12.90 -10.97 -0.88
C HIS A 188 -12.88 -12.33 -0.19
N MET A 189 -12.14 -13.30 -0.74
CA MET A 189 -12.00 -14.62 -0.11
C MET A 189 -11.40 -14.51 1.29
N ILE A 190 -10.32 -13.74 1.45
CA ILE A 190 -9.66 -13.56 2.75
C ILE A 190 -10.60 -12.87 3.75
N MET A 191 -11.33 -11.85 3.32
CA MET A 191 -12.34 -11.18 4.14
C MET A 191 -13.42 -12.14 4.65
N ASP A 192 -13.85 -13.10 3.83
CA ASP A 192 -14.86 -14.08 4.22
C ASP A 192 -14.31 -15.13 5.19
N ILE A 193 -13.04 -15.53 5.04
CA ILE A 193 -12.36 -16.40 6.01
C ILE A 193 -12.19 -15.68 7.35
N GLU A 194 -11.75 -14.41 7.33
CA GLU A 194 -11.63 -13.57 8.54
C GLU A 194 -12.97 -13.42 9.26
N LYS A 195 -14.06 -13.15 8.55
CA LYS A 195 -15.41 -13.12 9.14
C LYS A 195 -15.80 -14.46 9.78
N LYS A 196 -15.47 -15.59 9.13
CA LYS A 196 -15.72 -16.92 9.70
C LYS A 196 -14.89 -17.15 10.97
N ALA A 197 -13.62 -16.75 10.98
CA ALA A 197 -12.77 -16.82 12.18
C ALA A 197 -13.36 -15.99 13.33
N ARG A 198 -13.78 -14.74 13.07
CA ARG A 198 -14.46 -13.90 14.07
C ARG A 198 -15.76 -14.53 14.61
N ASN A 199 -16.56 -15.18 13.75
CA ASN A 199 -17.76 -15.89 14.18
C ASN A 199 -17.42 -17.10 15.08
N VAL A 200 -16.34 -17.82 14.78
CA VAL A 200 -15.85 -18.91 15.65
C VAL A 200 -15.45 -18.38 17.02
N ILE A 201 -14.73 -17.24 17.06
CA ILE A 201 -14.37 -16.58 18.32
C ILE A 201 -15.62 -16.20 19.12
N PHE A 202 -16.59 -15.56 18.47
CA PHE A 202 -17.82 -15.12 19.13
C PHE A 202 -18.68 -16.28 19.67
N THR A 203 -18.61 -17.45 19.04
CA THR A 203 -19.40 -18.62 19.44
C THR A 203 -18.70 -19.52 20.44
N LYS A 204 -17.36 -19.62 20.39
CA LYS A 204 -16.58 -20.60 21.18
C LYS A 204 -15.65 -19.99 22.23
N ALA A 205 -15.25 -18.72 22.08
CA ALA A 205 -14.22 -18.09 22.91
C ALA A 205 -14.57 -16.63 23.24
N ARG A 206 -15.87 -16.33 23.40
CA ARG A 206 -16.37 -14.96 23.54
C ARG A 206 -15.79 -14.26 24.76
N HIS A 207 -15.80 -14.93 25.92
CA HIS A 207 -15.37 -14.33 27.16
C HIS A 207 -13.86 -14.11 27.19
N GLU A 208 -13.08 -15.05 26.66
CA GLU A 208 -11.63 -14.94 26.52
C GLU A 208 -11.26 -13.79 25.58
N PHE A 209 -12.00 -13.63 24.48
CA PHE A 209 -11.78 -12.55 23.53
C PHE A 209 -12.18 -11.18 24.10
N GLU A 210 -13.33 -11.09 24.77
CA GLU A 210 -13.77 -9.87 25.47
C GLU A 210 -12.75 -9.46 26.55
N ASP A 211 -12.31 -10.39 27.41
CA ASP A 211 -11.29 -10.12 28.44
C ASP A 211 -9.98 -9.61 27.81
N LYS A 212 -9.52 -10.22 26.71
CA LYS A 212 -8.34 -9.76 25.97
C LYS A 212 -8.49 -8.31 25.48
N ILE A 213 -9.63 -7.96 24.88
CA ILE A 213 -9.91 -6.59 24.42
C ILE A 213 -9.87 -5.59 25.59
N PHE A 214 -10.53 -5.92 26.71
CA PHE A 214 -10.57 -5.01 27.85
C PHE A 214 -9.23 -4.86 28.55
N ARG A 215 -8.39 -5.91 28.58
CA ARG A 215 -7.00 -5.81 29.04
C ARG A 215 -6.18 -4.88 28.15
N SER A 216 -6.27 -5.03 26.84
CA SER A 216 -5.60 -4.12 25.90
C SER A 216 -6.03 -2.67 26.13
N LEU A 217 -7.33 -2.43 26.27
CA LEU A 217 -7.88 -1.11 26.55
C LEU A 217 -7.39 -0.53 27.89
N ALA A 218 -7.30 -1.36 28.94
CA ALA A 218 -6.85 -0.94 30.24
C ALA A 218 -5.37 -0.51 30.22
N VAL A 219 -4.51 -1.28 29.55
CA VAL A 219 -3.10 -0.93 29.38
C VAL A 219 -2.98 0.37 28.58
N LEU A 220 -3.63 0.48 27.42
CA LEU A 220 -3.59 1.68 26.58
C LEU A 220 -4.06 2.95 27.32
N LYS A 221 -5.04 2.82 28.23
CA LYS A 221 -5.56 3.96 29.02
C LYS A 221 -4.67 4.38 30.19
N SER A 222 -3.87 3.46 30.73
CA SER A 222 -3.19 3.66 32.01
C SER A 222 -1.66 3.69 31.93
N ALA A 223 -1.08 3.08 30.89
CA ALA A 223 0.35 3.01 30.69
C ALA A 223 0.97 4.42 30.65
N ARG A 224 2.19 4.52 31.18
CA ARG A 224 3.01 5.75 31.16
C ARG A 224 4.22 5.62 30.23
N ILE A 225 4.66 4.39 30.01
CA ILE A 225 5.70 4.00 29.07
C ILE A 225 5.11 2.82 28.30
N ILE A 226 5.15 2.89 26.97
CA ILE A 226 4.64 1.85 26.08
C ILE A 226 5.46 1.90 24.80
N SER A 227 5.83 0.74 24.25
CA SER A 227 6.57 0.67 22.99
C SER A 227 5.63 0.73 21.80
N THR A 228 6.13 1.12 20.62
CA THR A 228 5.34 1.12 19.37
C THR A 228 4.76 -0.26 19.06
N ASP A 229 5.53 -1.32 19.29
CA ASP A 229 5.12 -2.69 18.99
C ASP A 229 3.99 -3.15 19.93
N GLU A 230 4.07 -2.77 21.20
CA GLU A 230 3.01 -3.01 22.16
C GLU A 230 1.75 -2.22 21.78
N VAL A 231 1.87 -0.93 21.44
CA VAL A 231 0.73 -0.12 20.99
C VAL A 231 0.04 -0.75 19.78
N LEU A 232 0.78 -1.13 18.75
CA LEU A 232 0.20 -1.72 17.53
C LEU A 232 -0.52 -3.04 17.82
N ASN A 233 0.02 -3.87 18.71
CA ASN A 233 -0.61 -5.13 19.09
C ASN A 233 -1.85 -4.93 19.97
N LEU A 234 -1.86 -3.91 20.84
CA LEU A 234 -3.01 -3.62 21.71
C LEU A 234 -4.12 -2.84 21.01
N LEU A 235 -3.81 -2.07 19.96
CA LEU A 235 -4.80 -1.39 19.11
C LEU A 235 -5.51 -2.35 18.15
N SER A 236 -4.90 -3.49 17.85
CA SER A 236 -5.43 -4.53 16.94
C SER A 236 -6.65 -5.26 17.49
#